data_AF-A0A9X0U405-F1
#
_entry.id   AF-A0A9X0U405-F1
#
_cell.length_a   1.000
_cell.length_b   1.000
_cell.length_c   1.000
_cell.angle_alpha   90.00
_cell.angle_beta   90.00
_cell.angle_gamma   90.00
#
_symmetry.space_group_name_H-M   'P 1'
#
loop_
_entity.id
_entity.type
_entity.pdbx_description
1 polymer ?
#
loop_
_entity_poly.entity_id
_entity_poly.type
_entity_poly.pdbx_seq_one_letter_code
_entity_poly.pdbx_strand_id
1 'polypeptide(L)'
;MPNVHGIEFHANQSELVKDLVRELLKDGNCAVYALDNMKPNGELRMATTLPTPNRREVGGVFLRIRPGINQATIVRPMNAKAGDPLTKLAKITQAETLEMIRIWRKETKSGPILIKSTPITNKPLNPTATGQPSQSVV
;
A
#
# COMPACT_ATOMS: atom_id res chain seq x y z
N MET A 1 -20.54 -12.62 -2.68
CA MET A 1 -19.32 -12.47 -3.50
C MET A 1 -18.24 -13.38 -2.94
N PRO A 2 -17.37 -14.00 -3.75
CA PRO A 2 -16.29 -14.84 -3.22
C PRO A 2 -15.24 -14.04 -2.45
N ASN A 3 -14.79 -14.62 -1.35
CA ASN A 3 -13.77 -14.05 -0.48
C ASN A 3 -12.38 -14.58 -0.83
N VAL A 4 -11.41 -13.68 -0.95
CA VAL A 4 -9.99 -14.01 -1.06
C VAL A 4 -9.28 -13.39 0.13
N HIS A 5 -8.87 -14.24 1.09
CA HIS A 5 -8.22 -13.84 2.34
C HIS A 5 -8.99 -12.76 3.16
N GLY A 6 -10.32 -12.78 3.12
CA GLY A 6 -11.17 -11.83 3.85
C GLY A 6 -11.63 -10.60 3.05
N ILE A 7 -11.11 -10.42 1.83
CA ILE A 7 -11.59 -9.38 0.90
C ILE A 7 -12.59 -9.96 -0.09
N GLU A 8 -13.73 -9.29 -0.24
CA GLU A 8 -14.72 -9.62 -1.25
C GLU A 8 -14.26 -9.17 -2.65
N PHE A 9 -14.24 -10.13 -3.59
CA PHE A 9 -14.00 -9.88 -5.00
C PHE A 9 -15.21 -10.33 -5.82
N HIS A 10 -15.42 -9.73 -6.99
CA HIS A 10 -16.34 -10.30 -7.97
C HIS A 10 -15.86 -11.69 -8.40
N ALA A 11 -16.79 -12.59 -8.75
CA ALA A 11 -16.48 -14.00 -9.06
C ALA A 11 -15.35 -14.15 -10.09
N ASN A 12 -15.45 -13.45 -11.21
CA ASN A 12 -14.47 -13.49 -12.29
C ASN A 12 -13.11 -12.90 -11.90
N GLN A 13 -13.08 -12.01 -10.91
CA GLN A 13 -11.83 -11.44 -10.38
C GLN A 13 -11.21 -12.38 -9.35
N SER A 14 -12.03 -13.04 -8.54
CA SER A 14 -11.56 -13.87 -7.44
C SER A 14 -10.69 -15.03 -7.91
N GLU A 15 -11.03 -15.69 -9.01
CA GLU A 15 -10.23 -16.78 -9.57
C GLU A 15 -8.88 -16.26 -10.09
N LEU A 16 -8.86 -15.15 -10.84
CA LEU A 16 -7.62 -14.52 -11.29
C LEU A 16 -6.71 -14.13 -10.11
N VAL A 17 -7.28 -13.60 -9.03
CA VAL A 17 -6.52 -13.23 -7.83
C VAL A 17 -6.02 -14.47 -7.09
N LYS A 18 -6.83 -15.54 -6.96
CA LYS A 18 -6.41 -16.80 -6.32
C LYS A 18 -5.25 -17.44 -7.09
N ASP A 19 -5.36 -17.54 -8.42
CA ASP A 19 -4.31 -18.12 -9.24
C ASP A 19 -3.02 -17.31 -9.16
N LEU A 20 -3.11 -15.98 -9.21
CA LEU A 20 -1.96 -15.09 -9.04
C LEU A 20 -1.28 -15.30 -7.67
N VAL A 21 -2.06 -15.33 -6.59
CA VAL A 21 -1.54 -15.58 -5.23
C VAL A 21 -0.88 -16.95 -5.15
N ARG A 22 -1.52 -18.00 -5.70
CA ARG A 22 -1.00 -19.36 -5.71
C ARG A 22 0.37 -19.45 -6.40
N GLU A 23 0.52 -18.81 -7.55
CA GLU A 23 1.80 -18.79 -8.27
C GLU A 23 2.88 -18.02 -7.49
N LEU A 24 2.55 -16.88 -6.89
CA LEU A 24 3.50 -16.10 -6.09
C LEU A 24 3.92 -16.78 -4.78
N LEU A 25 3.07 -17.65 -4.21
CA LEU A 25 3.41 -18.46 -3.04
C LEU A 25 4.48 -19.51 -3.35
N LYS A 26 4.56 -20.00 -4.61
CA LYS A 26 5.63 -20.92 -5.04
C LYS A 26 7.02 -20.29 -4.96
N ASP A 27 7.09 -18.96 -5.07
CA ASP A 27 8.35 -18.23 -4.94
C ASP A 27 8.86 -18.19 -3.46
N GLY A 28 8.13 -18.78 -2.51
CA GLY A 28 8.48 -18.89 -1.08
C GLY A 28 8.58 -17.54 -0.36
N ASN A 29 8.86 -17.53 0.95
CA ASN A 29 9.17 -16.31 1.74
C ASN A 29 8.22 -15.13 1.48
N CYS A 30 6.92 -15.39 1.48
CA CYS A 30 5.91 -14.36 1.36
C CYS A 30 4.69 -14.68 2.24
N ALA A 31 4.00 -13.63 2.65
CA ALA A 31 2.80 -13.67 3.47
C ALA A 31 1.68 -12.92 2.76
N VAL A 32 0.46 -13.41 2.92
CA VAL A 32 -0.76 -12.83 2.32
C VAL A 32 -1.67 -12.36 3.45
N TYR A 33 -2.15 -11.12 3.38
CA TYR A 33 -3.07 -10.58 4.37
C TYR A 33 -3.99 -9.51 3.76
N ALA A 34 -5.12 -9.29 4.43
CA ALA A 34 -6.13 -8.32 4.03
C ALA A 34 -6.13 -7.10 4.96
N LEU A 35 -6.50 -5.95 4.40
CA LEU A 35 -6.83 -4.73 5.14
C LEU A 35 -8.28 -4.34 4.85
N ASP A 36 -9.17 -4.75 5.74
CA ASP A 36 -10.62 -4.61 5.58
C ASP A 36 -11.12 -3.17 5.81
N ASN A 37 -10.33 -2.36 6.54
CA ASN A 37 -10.73 -1.00 6.94
C ASN A 37 -10.59 0.07 5.84
N MET A 38 -10.09 -0.29 4.65
CA MET A 38 -10.05 0.62 3.50
C MET A 38 -11.42 0.67 2.82
N LYS A 39 -12.37 1.46 3.34
CA LYS A 39 -13.66 1.66 2.66
C LYS A 39 -13.48 2.48 1.36
N PRO A 40 -14.25 2.19 0.29
CA PRO A 40 -15.27 1.15 0.19
C PRO A 40 -14.74 -0.26 -0.16
N ASN A 41 -13.44 -0.40 -0.45
CA ASN A 41 -12.86 -1.58 -1.09
C ASN A 41 -11.60 -2.00 -0.32
N GLY A 42 -11.70 -3.05 0.49
CA GLY A 42 -10.55 -3.55 1.26
C GLY A 42 -9.36 -3.93 0.36
N GLU A 43 -8.17 -4.07 0.93
CA GLU A 43 -6.94 -4.26 0.15
C GLU A 43 -6.24 -5.57 0.47
N LEU A 44 -6.07 -6.43 -0.53
CA LEU A 44 -5.24 -7.63 -0.42
C LEU A 44 -3.78 -7.25 -0.61
N ARG A 45 -2.90 -7.71 0.29
CA ARG A 45 -1.46 -7.45 0.23
C ARG A 45 -0.66 -8.75 0.26
N MET A 46 0.45 -8.78 -0.48
CA MET A 46 1.52 -9.74 -0.26
C MET A 46 2.81 -9.03 0.11
N ALA A 47 3.48 -9.57 1.12
CA ALA A 47 4.74 -9.05 1.63
C ALA A 47 5.75 -10.17 1.86
N THR A 48 7.04 -9.85 1.90
CA THR A 48 8.09 -10.86 2.19
C THR A 48 8.10 -11.33 3.65
N THR A 49 7.60 -10.50 4.55
CA THR A 49 7.52 -10.76 5.99
C THR A 49 6.11 -10.44 6.47
N LEU A 50 5.60 -11.22 7.42
CA LEU A 50 4.30 -10.93 8.04
C LEU A 50 4.35 -9.55 8.71
N PRO A 51 3.26 -8.76 8.63
CA PRO A 51 3.15 -7.54 9.42
C PRO A 51 3.11 -7.92 10.91
N THR A 52 4.08 -7.44 11.69
CA THR A 52 4.01 -7.55 13.16
C THR A 52 3.12 -6.42 13.71
N PRO A 53 2.32 -6.67 14.77
CA PRO A 53 1.36 -5.69 15.32
C PRO A 53 1.98 -4.32 15.66
N ASN A 54 3.25 -4.31 16.09
CA ASN A 54 3.96 -3.11 16.51
C ASN A 54 4.71 -2.38 15.39
N ARG A 55 4.81 -2.96 14.19
CA ARG A 55 5.45 -2.31 13.06
C ARG A 55 4.40 -1.99 12.01
N ARG A 56 4.06 -0.70 11.90
CA ARG A 56 3.55 -0.10 10.65
C ARG A 56 4.62 -0.12 9.54
N GLU A 57 5.54 -1.09 9.55
CA GLU A 57 6.52 -1.22 8.49
C GLU A 57 5.79 -1.68 7.25
N VAL A 58 5.64 -0.72 6.33
CA VAL A 58 5.20 -0.94 4.96
C VAL A 58 6.31 -1.64 4.14
N GLY A 59 7.38 -2.07 4.79
CA GLY A 59 8.55 -2.71 4.18
C GLY A 59 8.20 -4.10 3.65
N GLY A 60 8.76 -4.43 2.48
CA GLY A 60 8.62 -5.75 1.89
C GLY A 60 7.25 -6.07 1.28
N VAL A 61 6.26 -5.16 1.32
CA VAL A 61 5.01 -5.31 0.56
C VAL A 61 5.33 -5.15 -0.93
N PHE A 62 5.13 -6.21 -1.69
CA PHE A 62 5.45 -6.26 -3.11
C PHE A 62 4.23 -6.44 -4.01
N LEU A 63 3.06 -6.75 -3.44
CA LEU A 63 1.79 -6.79 -4.15
C LEU A 63 0.71 -6.10 -3.32
N ARG A 64 -0.09 -5.29 -4.00
CA ARG A 64 -1.31 -4.68 -3.47
C ARG A 64 -2.41 -4.81 -4.52
N ILE A 65 -3.55 -5.39 -4.14
CA ILE A 65 -4.70 -5.57 -5.04
C ILE A 65 -5.94 -4.99 -4.36
N ARG A 66 -6.61 -4.09 -5.06
CA ARG A 66 -7.91 -3.56 -4.65
C ARG A 66 -9.01 -4.19 -5.53
N PRO A 67 -10.12 -4.69 -4.93
CA PRO A 67 -11.28 -5.07 -5.70
C PRO A 67 -11.87 -3.82 -6.37
N GLY A 68 -12.54 -4.02 -7.48
CA GLY A 68 -13.19 -2.95 -8.21
C GLY A 68 -14.49 -3.41 -8.82
N ILE A 69 -15.42 -2.48 -9.02
CA ILE A 69 -16.79 -2.74 -9.53
C ILE A 69 -16.76 -3.57 -10.81
N ASN A 70 -15.82 -3.29 -11.71
CA ASN A 70 -15.70 -4.02 -12.98
C ASN A 70 -14.50 -4.98 -13.00
N GLN A 71 -13.42 -4.63 -12.30
CA GLN A 71 -12.14 -5.36 -12.38
C GLN A 71 -11.21 -4.98 -11.24
N ALA A 72 -10.47 -5.97 -10.73
CA ALA A 72 -9.45 -5.77 -9.70
C ALA A 72 -8.30 -4.90 -10.25
N THR A 73 -7.73 -4.08 -9.37
CA THR A 73 -6.63 -3.18 -9.72
C THR A 73 -5.42 -3.51 -8.86
N ILE A 74 -4.32 -3.84 -9.53
CA ILE A 74 -2.99 -3.95 -8.93
C ILE A 74 -2.46 -2.55 -8.71
N VAL A 75 -2.02 -2.27 -7.49
CA VAL A 75 -1.38 -1.01 -7.12
C VAL A 75 0.12 -1.24 -6.98
N ARG A 76 0.92 -0.48 -7.71
CA ARG A 76 2.37 -0.55 -7.60
C ARG A 76 2.80 -0.22 -6.15
N PRO A 77 3.65 -1.05 -5.52
CA PRO A 77 4.26 -0.70 -4.25
C PRO A 77 5.04 0.62 -4.33
N MET A 78 5.08 1.38 -3.25
CA MET A 78 5.74 2.71 -3.25
C MET A 78 7.24 2.62 -3.58
N ASN A 79 7.91 1.54 -3.14
CA ASN A 79 9.34 1.34 -3.35
C ASN A 79 9.67 0.76 -4.73
N ALA A 80 8.66 0.38 -5.51
CA ALA A 80 8.84 -0.16 -6.83
C ALA A 80 8.89 0.95 -7.90
N LYS A 81 9.83 0.81 -8.84
CA LYS A 81 10.09 1.79 -9.90
C LYS A 81 9.47 1.36 -11.23
N ALA A 82 9.44 0.06 -11.49
CA ALA A 82 8.89 -0.51 -12.73
C ALA A 82 7.35 -0.50 -12.76
N GLY A 83 6.77 -0.42 -13.95
CA GLY A 83 5.33 -0.59 -14.17
C GLY A 83 4.46 0.63 -13.80
N ASP A 84 3.20 0.57 -14.23
CA ASP A 84 2.23 1.63 -14.01
C ASP A 84 1.79 1.71 -12.53
N PRO A 85 1.52 2.92 -12.00
CA PRO A 85 1.04 3.08 -10.63
C PRO A 85 -0.22 2.26 -10.32
N LEU A 86 -1.09 2.11 -11.32
CA LEU A 86 -2.36 1.38 -11.23
C LEU A 86 -2.53 0.54 -12.49
N THR A 87 -2.45 -0.78 -12.33
CA THR A 87 -2.63 -1.74 -13.43
C THR A 87 -3.92 -2.52 -13.23
N LYS A 88 -4.72 -2.59 -14.28
CA LYS A 88 -5.97 -3.35 -14.30
C LYS A 88 -5.62 -4.83 -14.48
N LEU A 89 -6.00 -5.71 -13.54
CA LEU A 89 -5.57 -7.13 -13.57
C LEU A 89 -5.96 -7.84 -14.88
N ALA A 90 -7.11 -7.52 -15.44
CA ALA A 90 -7.60 -8.11 -16.70
C ALA A 90 -6.99 -7.52 -17.98
N LYS A 91 -6.16 -6.45 -17.90
CA LYS A 91 -5.58 -5.79 -19.08
C LYS A 91 -4.25 -6.40 -19.55
N ILE A 92 -3.60 -7.16 -18.69
CA ILE A 92 -2.32 -7.82 -18.98
C ILE A 92 -2.46 -9.31 -18.70
N THR A 93 -1.60 -10.12 -19.32
CA THR A 93 -1.62 -11.56 -19.08
C THR A 93 -1.15 -11.88 -17.66
N GLN A 94 -1.49 -13.08 -17.18
CA GLN A 94 -1.05 -13.55 -15.88
C GLN A 94 0.49 -13.66 -15.80
N ALA A 95 1.14 -14.08 -16.89
CA ALA A 95 2.59 -14.21 -16.95
C ALA A 95 3.30 -12.85 -16.80
N GLU A 96 2.85 -11.84 -17.55
CA GLU A 96 3.36 -10.47 -17.44
C GLU A 96 3.14 -9.90 -16.04
N THR A 97 1.96 -10.18 -15.46
CA THR A 97 1.64 -9.77 -14.10
C THR A 97 2.61 -10.36 -13.08
N LEU A 98 2.89 -11.67 -13.18
CA LEU A 98 3.80 -12.38 -12.30
C LEU A 98 5.23 -11.85 -12.41
N GLU A 99 5.71 -11.61 -13.64
CA GLU A 99 7.05 -11.08 -13.87
C GLU A 99 7.21 -9.67 -13.29
N MET A 100 6.25 -8.78 -13.54
CA MET A 100 6.22 -7.44 -12.95
C MET A 100 6.26 -7.48 -11.42
N ILE A 101 5.45 -8.34 -10.79
CA ILE A 101 5.41 -8.46 -9.33
C ILE A 101 6.72 -9.04 -8.77
N ARG A 102 7.37 -9.97 -9.49
CA ARG A 102 8.68 -10.51 -9.11
C ARG A 102 9.77 -9.46 -9.17
N ILE A 103 9.71 -8.54 -10.14
CA ILE A 103 10.60 -7.37 -10.19
C ILE A 103 10.34 -6.48 -8.97
N TRP A 104 9.09 -6.11 -8.70
CA TRP A 104 8.73 -5.32 -7.52
C TRP A 104 9.17 -5.97 -6.22
N ARG A 105 9.11 -7.30 -6.13
CA ARG A 105 9.57 -8.05 -4.96
C ARG A 105 11.07 -7.89 -4.73
N LYS A 106 11.89 -7.79 -5.77
CA LYS A 106 13.33 -7.48 -5.63
C LYS A 106 13.54 -6.03 -5.20
N GLU A 107 12.80 -5.10 -5.79
CA GLU A 107 12.91 -3.66 -5.48
C GLU A 107 12.48 -3.33 -4.04
N THR A 108 11.43 -3.99 -3.55
CA THR A 108 10.86 -3.79 -2.21
C THR A 108 11.59 -4.55 -1.10
N LYS A 109 12.43 -5.54 -1.44
CA LYS A 109 13.33 -6.24 -0.50
C LYS A 109 14.49 -5.37 -0.01
N SER A 110 14.82 -4.28 -0.71
CA SER A 110 15.96 -3.40 -0.41
C SER A 110 15.82 -2.56 0.88
N GLY A 111 14.93 -2.94 1.80
CA GLY A 111 14.74 -2.32 3.11
C GLY A 111 13.51 -1.43 3.22
N PRO A 112 13.01 -1.18 4.45
CA PRO A 112 11.89 -0.26 4.68
C PRO A 112 12.31 1.17 4.35
N ILE A 113 11.41 1.94 3.71
CA ILE A 113 11.52 3.40 3.77
C ILE A 113 11.13 3.78 5.19
N LEU A 114 12.10 4.26 5.97
CA LEU A 114 11.84 5.10 7.13
C LEU A 114 11.09 6.33 6.61
N ILE A 115 9.77 6.33 6.77
CA ILE A 115 9.01 7.57 6.71
C ILE A 115 9.52 8.37 7.89
N LYS A 116 10.50 9.26 7.68
CA LYS A 116 10.82 10.31 8.64
C LYS A 116 9.52 11.08 8.79
N SER A 117 8.80 10.83 9.88
CA SER A 117 7.77 11.74 10.36
C SER A 117 8.46 13.08 10.49
N THR A 118 8.21 13.99 9.54
CA THR A 118 8.57 15.38 9.74
C THR A 118 7.80 15.82 10.99
N PRO A 119 8.48 16.33 12.04
CA PRO A 119 7.76 16.99 13.10
C PRO A 119 7.00 18.13 12.43
N ILE A 120 5.69 18.14 12.62
CA ILE A 120 4.87 19.28 12.27
C ILE A 120 5.37 20.40 13.17
N THR A 121 6.30 21.23 12.69
CA THR A 121 6.64 22.48 13.34
C THR A 121 5.37 23.32 13.25
N ASN A 122 4.57 23.28 14.31
CA ASN A 122 3.51 24.24 14.55
C ASN A 122 4.17 25.61 14.65
N LYS A 123 4.36 26.25 13.50
CA LYS A 123 4.66 27.67 13.40
C LYS A 123 3.39 28.37 13.89
N PRO A 124 3.41 29.10 15.02
CA PRO A 124 2.25 29.90 15.39
C PRO A 124 2.11 30.97 14.31
N LEU A 125 1.01 30.91 13.54
CA LEU A 125 0.53 32.09 12.85
C LEU A 125 0.13 33.09 13.94
N ASN A 126 0.87 34.17 14.03
CA ASN A 126 0.49 35.36 14.77
C ASN A 126 -0.53 36.14 13.92
N PRO A 127 -1.70 36.51 14.47
CA PRO A 127 -2.39 37.69 14.01
C PRO A 127 -2.62 38.67 15.17
N THR A 128 -2.04 39.87 15.00
CA THR A 128 -2.70 41.16 15.27
C THR A 128 -2.79 41.65 16.72
N ALA A 129 -1.92 42.64 16.99
CA ALA A 129 -2.13 43.92 17.67
C ALA A 129 -3.17 44.03 18.81
N THR A 130 -2.69 44.39 20.00
CA THR A 130 -3.44 45.29 20.91
C THR A 130 -2.49 46.01 21.89
N GLY A 131 -2.51 47.35 21.85
CA GLY A 131 -2.55 48.23 23.03
C GLY A 131 -1.35 48.29 24.00
N GLN A 132 -0.68 49.45 23.99
CA GLN A 132 0.18 50.00 25.05
C GLN A 132 -0.48 49.98 26.45
N PRO A 133 0.31 49.96 27.54
CA PRO A 133 0.49 51.24 28.26
C PRO A 133 1.91 51.50 28.79
N SER A 134 2.12 52.78 29.09
CA SER A 134 3.31 53.51 29.52
C SER A 134 4.05 52.98 30.75
N GLN A 135 5.37 53.20 30.83
CA GLN A 135 6.04 54.00 31.88
C GLN A 135 7.55 54.20 31.63
N SER A 136 8.06 55.27 32.26
CA SER A 136 9.23 56.11 31.96
C SER A 136 10.60 55.64 32.48
N VAL A 137 11.62 56.52 32.32
CA VAL A 137 12.97 56.62 32.94
C VAL A 137 14.09 56.32 31.92
N VAL A 138 15.04 57.19 31.57
CA VAL A 138 15.76 58.29 32.28
C VAL A 138 15.74 59.58 31.46
#